data_AF-A0A0S7ZYY0-F1
#
_entry.id   AF-A0A0S7ZYY0-F1
#
_cell.length_a   1.000
_cell.length_b   1.000
_cell.length_c   1.000
_cell.angle_alpha   90.00
_cell.angle_beta   90.00
_cell.angle_gamma   90.00
#
_symmetry.space_group_name_H-M   'P 1'
#
loop_
_entity.id
_entity.type
_entity.pdbx_description
1 polymer ?
#
loop_
_entity_poly.entity_id
_entity_poly.type
_entity_poly.pdbx_seq_one_letter_code
_entity_poly.pdbx_strand_id
1 'polypeptide(L)' 'MPVLRRHLPSPFSITALTESDLRSCIGLDDEALLAIEDGFTRLAQGGATVPPVMMIPVTERNGEIDGLVCGSIR' A
#
# COMPACT_ATOMS: atom_id res chain seq x y z
N MET A 1 -24.06 16.30 -16.19
CA MET A 1 -24.70 15.17 -15.47
C MET A 1 -23.63 14.47 -14.64
N PRO A 2 -23.44 14.80 -13.34
CA PRO A 2 -22.48 14.09 -12.52
C PRO A 2 -23.12 12.80 -12.01
N VAL A 3 -22.43 11.67 -12.24
CA VAL A 3 -22.84 10.35 -11.81
C VAL A 3 -22.69 10.28 -10.28
N LEU A 4 -23.81 10.29 -9.56
CA LEU A 4 -23.85 10.03 -8.12
C LEU A 4 -23.42 8.58 -7.86
N ARG A 5 -22.18 8.36 -7.41
CA ARG A 5 -21.76 7.10 -6.79
C ARG A 5 -22.45 7.00 -5.44
N ARG A 6 -23.56 6.26 -5.36
CA ARG A 6 -24.08 5.75 -4.08
C ARG A 6 -23.14 4.65 -3.60
N HIS A 7 -22.24 4.98 -2.69
CA HIS A 7 -21.44 4.00 -1.96
C HIS A 7 -22.38 3.28 -0.97
N LEU A 8 -22.63 2.00 -1.19
CA LEU A 8 -23.26 1.12 -0.19
C LEU A 8 -22.28 0.97 0.99
N PRO A 9 -22.72 1.10 2.26
CA PRO A 9 -21.84 0.94 3.40
C PRO A 9 -21.38 -0.53 3.47
N SER A 10 -20.10 -0.78 3.22
CA SER A 10 -19.48 -2.06 3.54
C SER A 10 -19.20 -2.14 5.04
N PRO A 11 -19.23 -3.32 5.68
CA PRO A 11 -18.91 -3.48 7.11
C PRO A 11 -17.44 -3.19 7.45
N PHE A 12 -16.62 -2.86 6.45
CA PHE A 12 -15.20 -2.58 6.60
C PHE A 12 -14.97 -1.07 6.42
N SER A 13 -14.50 -0.42 7.49
CA SER A 13 -13.99 0.94 7.40
C SER A 13 -12.63 0.92 6.71
N ILE A 14 -12.55 1.53 5.52
CA ILE A 14 -11.28 1.72 4.81
C ILE A 14 -10.83 3.15 5.06
N THR A 15 -9.65 3.31 5.66
CA THR A 15 -8.99 4.61 5.81
C THR A 15 -8.09 4.85 4.61
N ALA A 16 -8.40 5.87 3.81
CA ALA A 16 -7.52 6.34 2.75
C ALA A 16 -6.66 7.48 3.31
N LEU A 17 -5.34 7.36 3.19
CA LEU A 17 -4.38 8.37 3.62
C LEU A 17 -3.73 9.03 2.41
N THR A 18 -3.64 10.35 2.43
CA THR A 18 -2.86 11.14 1.48
C THR A 18 -1.38 11.17 1.88
N GLU A 19 -0.52 11.65 0.98
CA GLU A 19 0.90 11.84 1.28
C GLU A 19 1.13 12.80 2.47
N SER A 20 0.34 13.88 2.55
CA SER A 20 0.39 14.80 3.69
C SER A 20 -0.05 14.12 5.00
N ASP A 21 -1.07 13.25 4.96
CA ASP A 21 -1.50 12.50 6.14
C ASP A 21 -0.36 11.59 6.62
N LEU A 22 0.28 10.84 5.70
CA LEU A 22 1.41 9.98 6.02
C LEU A 22 2.57 10.76 6.65
N ARG A 23 2.95 11.91 6.10
CA ARG A 23 4.01 12.77 6.67
C ARG A 23 3.67 13.31 8.05
N SER A 24 2.39 13.54 8.34
CA SER A 24 1.95 14.01 9.66
C SER A 24 1.92 12.91 10.71
N CYS A 25 1.79 11.65 10.27
CA CYS A 25 1.62 10.50 11.14
C CYS A 25 2.92 9.72 11.40
N ILE A 26 3.91 9.81 10.52
CA ILE A 26 5.14 9.01 10.59
C ILE A 26 6.37 9.92 10.73
N GLY A 27 7.17 9.68 11.78
CA GLY A 27 8.49 10.27 11.98
C GLY A 27 9.62 9.30 11.62
N LEU A 28 10.85 9.81 11.59
CA LEU A 28 12.05 8.97 11.59
C LEU A 28 12.51 8.79 13.05
N ASP A 29 11.84 7.90 13.76
CA ASP A 29 12.02 7.65 15.19
C ASP A 29 12.27 6.16 15.48
N ASP A 30 12.51 5.86 16.75
CA ASP A 30 12.81 4.49 17.21
C ASP A 30 11.62 3.55 17.00
N GLU A 31 10.38 4.04 17.04
CA GLU A 31 9.19 3.22 16.77
C GLU A 31 9.17 2.77 15.31
N ALA A 32 9.47 3.68 14.38
CA ALA A 32 9.61 3.35 12.96
C ALA A 32 10.74 2.34 12.72
N LEU A 33 11.88 2.49 13.42
CA LEU A 33 13.00 1.56 13.30
C LEU A 33 12.63 0.16 13.80
N LEU A 34 12.01 0.05 14.97
CA LEU A 34 11.56 -1.22 15.55
C LEU A 34 10.55 -1.93 14.64
N ALA A 35 9.62 -1.19 14.03
CA ALA A 35 8.65 -1.76 13.10
C ALA A 35 9.32 -2.33 11.84
N ILE A 36 10.36 -1.67 11.33
CA ILE A 36 11.17 -2.17 10.20
C ILE A 36 11.90 -3.45 10.60
N GLU A 37 12.56 -3.48 11.76
CA GLU A 37 13.29 -4.64 12.27
C GLU A 37 12.38 -5.87 12.46
N ASP A 38 11.20 -5.70 13.06
CA ASP A 38 10.21 -6.78 13.17
C ASP A 38 9.76 -7.28 11.79
N GLY A 39 9.45 -6.36 10.88
CA GLY A 39 9.04 -6.69 9.52
C GLY A 39 10.06 -7.57 8.79
N PHE A 40 11.35 -7.20 8.83
CA PHE A 40 12.42 -7.99 8.23
C PHE A 40 12.69 -9.30 8.97
N THR A 41 12.58 -9.32 10.30
CA THR A 41 12.70 -10.55 11.09
C THR A 41 11.63 -11.57 10.69
N ARG A 42 10.38 -11.12 10.56
CA ARG A 42 9.25 -11.97 10.12
C ARG A 42 9.41 -12.43 8.68
N LEU A 43 9.90 -11.56 7.79
CA LEU A 43 10.21 -11.91 6.41
C LEU A 43 11.27 -13.04 6.35
N ALA A 44 12.36 -12.91 7.10
CA ALA A 44 13.42 -13.91 7.16
C ALA A 44 12.94 -15.28 7.68
N GLN A 45 11.94 -15.28 8.55
CA GLN A 45 11.31 -16.49 9.09
C GLN A 45 10.25 -17.10 8.17
N GLY A 46 9.99 -16.51 6.99
CA GLY A 46 8.94 -16.96 6.07
C GLY A 46 7.51 -16.56 6.49
N GLY A 47 7.36 -15.64 7.44
CA GLY A 47 6.08 -15.12 7.92
C GLY A 47 5.44 -14.08 7.01
N ALA A 48 6.04 -13.80 5.86
CA ALA A 48 5.54 -12.89 4.83
C ALA A 48 5.82 -13.45 3.44
N THR A 49 4.90 -13.18 2.50
CA THR A 49 5.10 -13.45 1.07
C THR A 49 5.40 -12.13 0.38
N VAL A 50 6.49 -12.07 -0.38
CA VAL A 50 6.80 -10.94 -1.26
C VAL A 50 6.29 -11.31 -2.66
N PRO A 51 5.12 -10.80 -3.08
CA PRO A 51 4.62 -11.06 -4.42
C PRO A 51 5.52 -10.40 -5.48
N PRO A 52 5.46 -10.85 -6.74
CA PRO A 52 6.14 -10.17 -7.84
C PRO A 52 5.72 -8.71 -7.93
N VAL A 53 6.70 -7.83 -8.08
CA VAL A 53 6.49 -6.39 -8.32
C VAL A 53 6.12 -6.20 -9.78
N MET A 54 5.07 -5.40 -10.02
CA MET A 54 4.68 -4.94 -11.35
C MET A 54 4.86 -3.43 -11.42
N MET A 55 5.48 -2.97 -12.50
CA MET A 55 5.58 -1.57 -12.86
C MET A 55 4.84 -1.36 -14.18
N ILE A 56 3.96 -0.37 -14.23
CA ILE A 56 3.27 0.05 -15.46
C ILE A 56 3.69 1.49 -15.78
N PRO A 57 4.37 1.74 -16.90
CA PRO A 57 4.70 3.11 -17.30
C PRO A 57 3.44 3.87 -17.75
N VAL A 58 3.35 5.15 -17.39
CA VAL A 58 2.29 6.09 -17.79
C VAL A 58 2.93 7.26 -18.54
N THR A 59 3.16 7.05 -19.83
CA THR A 59 3.94 7.95 -20.68
C THR A 59 3.31 9.34 -20.81
N GLU A 60 1.99 9.45 -20.82
CA GLU A 60 1.26 10.72 -20.95
C GLU A 60 1.51 11.69 -19.79
N ARG A 61 2.01 11.18 -18.66
CA ARG A 61 2.26 11.94 -17.44
C ARG A 61 3.72 11.89 -16.98
N ASN A 62 4.62 11.28 -17.76
CA ASN A 62 5.98 10.96 -17.33
C ASN A 62 6.01 10.28 -15.96
N GLY A 63 5.05 9.37 -15.72
CA GLY A 63 4.87 8.72 -14.43
C GLY A 63 4.89 7.20 -14.55
N GLU A 64 4.78 6.53 -13.41
CA GLU A 64 4.71 5.08 -13.28
C GLU A 64 3.68 4.71 -12.22
N ILE A 65 3.08 3.52 -12.37
CA ILE A 65 2.23 2.90 -11.36
C ILE A 65 2.95 1.65 -10.88
N ASP A 66 3.28 1.64 -9.59
CA ASP A 66 3.81 0.47 -8.91
C ASP A 66 2.69 -0.29 -8.21
N GLY A 67 2.68 -1.60 -8.42
CA GLY A 67 1.72 -2.49 -7.80
C GLY A 67 2.35 -3.84 -7.48
N LEU A 68 1.67 -4.57 -6.61
CA LEU A 68 1.99 -5.96 -6.35
C LEU A 68 0.98 -6.84 -7.08
N VAL A 69 1.47 -7.86 -7.78
CA VAL A 69 0.58 -8.84 -8.41
C VAL A 69 0.03 -9.74 -7.32
N CYS A 70 -1.25 -9.58 -6.99
CA CYS A 70 -1.95 -10.54 -6.13
C CYS A 70 -2.16 -11.84 -6.94
N GLY A 71 -1.26 -12.80 -6.77
CA GLY A 71 -1.35 -14.10 -7.40
C GLY A 71 -2.44 -14.96 -6.78
N SER A 72 -3.57 -15.10 -7.49
CA SER A 72 -4.37 -16.32 -7.43
C SER A 72 -4.84 -16.63 -8.85
N ILE A 73 -3.97 -17.28 -9.63
CA ILE A 73 -4.41 -17.98 -10.84
C ILE A 73 -4.92 -19.33 -10.34
N ARG A 74 -6.23 -19.41 -10.14
CA ARG A 74 -6.97 -20.67 -10.24
C ARG A 74 -8.12 -20.47 -11.22
#